data_AF-A0A410V3N9-F1
#
_entry.id   AF-A0A410V3N9-F1
#
_cell.length_a   1.000
_cell.length_b   1.000
_cell.length_c   1.000
_cell.angle_alpha   90.00
_cell.angle_beta   90.00
_cell.angle_gamma   90.00
#
_symmetry.space_group_name_H-M   'P 1'
#
loop_
_entity.id
_entity.type
_entity.pdbx_description
1 polymer ?
#
loop_
_entity_poly.entity_id
_entity_poly.type
_entity_poly.pdbx_seq_one_letter_code
_entity_poly.pdbx_strand_id
1 'polypeptide(L)'
;MHRYRFGIEEEYFLVNRQSAAPRSELPKPYMAAAQKRLGERLTTEILQSQIEVATPPLANSADAIAELTRYRAALAEVGKNHGVGILAAGTHPLAQPQQQRMTRKRRYSKVINDLGMVGLGNPISGLHVHVEVPDPDLRVEIMHRLVPFLPLLLALSTSSPFWCGYPHRIAGLPQCRQ
;
A
#
# COMPACT_ATOMS: atom_id res chain seq x y z
N MET A 1 12.82 -5.85 -30.08
CA MET A 1 11.92 -5.44 -28.99
C MET A 1 12.59 -5.74 -27.66
N HIS A 2 12.94 -4.73 -26.88
CA HIS A 2 13.40 -4.97 -25.51
C HIS A 2 12.22 -5.50 -24.68
N ARG A 3 12.45 -6.59 -23.93
CA ARG A 3 11.44 -7.17 -23.05
C ARG A 3 11.54 -6.47 -21.70
N TYR A 4 10.69 -5.48 -21.49
CA TYR A 4 10.56 -4.80 -20.19
C TYR A 4 10.11 -5.81 -19.11
N ARG A 5 10.68 -5.68 -17.92
CA ARG A 5 10.19 -6.36 -16.71
C ARG A 5 9.60 -5.34 -15.77
N PHE A 6 8.74 -5.78 -14.88
CA PHE A 6 8.14 -4.92 -13.88
C PHE A 6 7.88 -5.65 -12.56
N GLY A 7 7.93 -4.94 -11.44
CA GLY A 7 7.51 -5.41 -10.13
C GLY A 7 6.27 -4.65 -9.66
N ILE A 8 5.48 -5.25 -8.79
CA ILE A 8 4.33 -4.63 -8.15
C ILE A 8 4.51 -4.67 -6.63
N GLU A 9 4.32 -3.54 -5.99
CA GLU A 9 4.18 -3.41 -4.53
C GLU A 9 2.71 -3.13 -4.22
N GLU A 10 2.13 -3.83 -3.25
CA GLU A 10 0.77 -3.60 -2.79
C GLU A 10 0.74 -3.46 -1.28
N GLU A 11 0.18 -2.34 -0.81
CA GLU A 11 0.00 -2.05 0.59
C GLU A 11 -1.42 -2.39 1.05
N TYR A 12 -1.55 -2.90 2.27
CA TYR A 12 -2.84 -3.24 2.87
C TYR A 12 -2.97 -2.68 4.28
N PHE A 13 -4.17 -2.21 4.60
CA PHE A 13 -4.54 -1.97 5.99
C PHE A 13 -4.85 -3.27 6.71
N LEU A 14 -4.39 -3.37 7.96
CA LEU A 14 -4.73 -4.42 8.89
C LEU A 14 -6.01 -4.07 9.63
N VAL A 15 -7.00 -4.95 9.55
CA VAL A 15 -8.30 -4.75 10.18
C VAL A 15 -8.62 -5.86 11.18
N ASN A 16 -9.52 -5.56 12.12
CA ASN A 16 -10.18 -6.59 12.89
C ASN A 16 -11.09 -7.39 11.95
N ARG A 17 -10.95 -8.71 11.93
CA ARG A 17 -11.69 -9.58 10.99
C ARG A 17 -13.20 -9.57 11.22
N GLN A 18 -13.67 -9.34 12.45
CA GLN A 18 -15.09 -9.35 12.79
C GLN A 18 -15.74 -7.98 12.56
N SER A 19 -15.11 -6.90 13.00
CA SER A 19 -15.69 -5.55 12.93
C SER A 19 -15.25 -4.73 11.73
N ALA A 20 -14.27 -5.20 10.94
CA ALA A 20 -13.57 -4.43 9.91
C ALA A 20 -12.94 -3.11 10.41
N ALA A 21 -12.85 -2.93 11.74
CA ALA A 21 -12.23 -1.74 12.31
C ALA A 21 -10.72 -1.74 12.04
N PRO A 22 -10.13 -0.57 11.75
CA PRO A 22 -8.69 -0.47 11.53
C PRO A 22 -7.95 -0.81 12.82
N ARG A 23 -6.83 -1.51 12.70
CA ARG A 23 -5.94 -1.76 13.83
C ARG A 23 -4.94 -0.61 13.92
N SER A 24 -4.67 -0.11 15.12
CA SER A 24 -3.62 0.90 15.33
C SER A 24 -2.21 0.32 15.47
N GLU A 25 -2.09 -1.00 15.63
CA GLU A 25 -0.83 -1.70 15.90
C GLU A 25 -0.69 -2.96 15.05
N LEU A 26 0.57 -3.27 14.71
CA LEU A 26 0.94 -4.46 13.97
C LEU A 26 0.84 -5.69 14.89
N PRO A 27 -0.06 -6.66 14.61
CA PRO A 27 -0.16 -7.86 15.43
C PRO A 27 1.05 -8.75 15.18
N LYS A 28 2.03 -8.72 16.09
CA LYS A 28 3.31 -9.43 15.93
C LYS A 28 3.17 -10.94 15.62
N PRO A 29 2.25 -11.70 16.25
CA PRO A 29 2.07 -13.12 15.90
C PRO A 29 1.60 -13.33 14.46
N TYR A 30 0.68 -12.48 13.99
CA TYR A 30 0.22 -12.50 12.60
C TYR A 30 1.37 -12.18 11.64
N MET A 31 2.13 -11.12 11.92
CA MET A 31 3.28 -10.74 11.10
C MET A 31 4.32 -11.88 11.01
N ALA A 32 4.66 -12.50 12.15
CA ALA A 32 5.61 -13.61 12.17
C ALA A 32 5.11 -14.83 11.36
N ALA A 33 3.83 -15.17 11.47
CA ALA A 33 3.23 -16.26 10.71
C ALA A 33 3.16 -15.95 9.20
N ALA A 34 2.83 -14.71 8.83
CA ALA A 34 2.80 -14.26 7.46
C ALA A 34 4.21 -14.21 6.84
N GLN A 35 5.22 -13.77 7.59
CA GLN A 35 6.62 -13.78 7.17
C GLN A 35 7.12 -15.21 6.88
N LYS A 36 6.67 -16.21 7.65
CA LYS A 36 7.01 -17.62 7.36
C LYS A 36 6.47 -18.10 6.01
N ARG A 37 5.36 -17.52 5.52
CA ARG A 37 4.73 -17.90 4.24
C ARG A 37 5.27 -17.10 3.06
N LEU A 38 5.56 -15.82 3.26
CA LEU A 38 5.93 -14.89 2.19
C LEU A 38 7.41 -14.49 2.19
N GLY A 39 8.15 -14.81 3.25
CA GLY A 39 9.55 -14.43 3.39
C GLY A 39 9.74 -12.93 3.25
N GLU A 40 10.84 -12.53 2.63
CA GLU A 40 11.22 -11.12 2.40
C GLU A 40 10.24 -10.34 1.50
N ARG A 41 9.27 -11.03 0.88
CA ARG A 41 8.24 -10.36 0.07
C ARG A 41 7.27 -9.55 0.91
N LEU A 42 7.16 -9.82 2.20
CA LEU A 42 6.31 -9.10 3.14
C LEU A 42 7.17 -8.19 4.02
N THR A 43 6.77 -6.92 4.11
CA THR A 43 7.47 -5.88 4.88
C THR A 43 6.50 -5.10 5.76
N THR A 44 7.06 -4.29 6.66
CA THR A 44 6.31 -3.37 7.54
C THR A 44 6.42 -1.94 7.04
N GLU A 45 5.31 -1.22 7.10
CA GLU A 45 5.22 0.15 6.61
C GLU A 45 5.44 1.24 7.67
N ILE A 46 5.39 2.50 7.23
CA ILE A 46 5.42 3.70 8.08
C ILE A 46 4.37 3.59 9.18
N LEU A 47 3.16 3.16 8.85
CA LEU A 47 2.12 2.91 9.83
C LEU A 47 2.13 1.44 10.24
N GLN A 48 2.02 1.20 11.55
CA GLN A 48 1.92 -0.15 12.09
C GLN A 48 0.58 -0.82 11.72
N SER A 49 -0.39 -0.02 11.28
CA SER A 49 -1.66 -0.48 10.75
C SER A 49 -1.56 -1.01 9.31
N GLN A 50 -0.37 -0.96 8.70
CA GLN A 50 -0.16 -1.35 7.31
C GLN A 50 0.96 -2.37 7.16
N ILE A 51 0.81 -3.19 6.11
CA ILE A 51 1.83 -4.11 5.62
C ILE A 51 1.91 -3.96 4.10
N GLU A 52 3.07 -4.28 3.55
CA GLU A 52 3.32 -4.22 2.12
C GLU A 52 3.81 -5.57 1.62
N VAL A 53 3.38 -5.96 0.42
CA VAL A 53 3.95 -7.09 -0.31
C VAL A 53 4.54 -6.64 -1.64
N ALA A 54 5.69 -7.19 -2.01
CA ALA A 54 6.38 -6.88 -3.26
C ALA A 54 6.58 -8.14 -4.11
N THR A 55 6.18 -8.11 -5.39
CA THR A 55 6.46 -9.21 -6.33
C THR A 55 7.95 -9.25 -6.72
N PRO A 56 8.47 -10.37 -7.25
CA PRO A 56 9.67 -10.32 -8.06
C PRO A 56 9.46 -9.41 -9.30
N PRO A 57 10.54 -9.05 -10.00
CA PRO A 57 10.43 -8.60 -11.38
C PRO A 57 9.81 -9.69 -12.24
N LEU A 58 8.75 -9.35 -12.96
CA LEU A 58 7.93 -10.22 -13.79
C LEU A 58 7.94 -9.73 -15.24
N ALA A 59 7.62 -10.63 -16.16
CA ALA A 59 7.68 -10.34 -17.61
C ALA A 59 6.31 -10.17 -18.27
N ASN A 60 5.21 -10.47 -17.57
CA ASN A 60 3.85 -10.34 -18.07
C ASN A 60 2.83 -10.19 -16.93
N SER A 61 1.63 -9.72 -17.26
CA SER A 61 0.56 -9.45 -16.30
C SER A 61 -0.09 -10.71 -15.72
N ALA A 62 -0.11 -11.83 -16.46
CA ALA A 62 -0.70 -13.08 -15.97
C ALA A 62 0.07 -13.61 -14.75
N ASP A 63 1.41 -13.60 -14.82
CA ASP A 63 2.26 -13.98 -13.69
C ASP A 63 2.09 -13.02 -12.50
N ALA A 64 1.91 -11.73 -12.76
CA ALA A 64 1.66 -10.73 -11.72
C ALA A 64 0.34 -10.96 -10.99
N ILE A 65 -0.74 -11.25 -11.73
CA ILE A 65 -2.03 -11.58 -11.16
C ILE A 65 -1.94 -12.86 -10.31
N ALA A 66 -1.23 -13.88 -10.80
CA ALA A 66 -1.04 -15.12 -10.07
C ALA A 66 -0.29 -14.90 -8.74
N GLU A 67 0.82 -14.15 -8.75
CA GLU A 67 1.61 -13.85 -7.56
C GLU A 67 0.82 -13.02 -6.54
N LEU A 68 0.17 -11.93 -6.97
CA LEU A 68 -0.66 -11.11 -6.08
C LEU A 68 -1.82 -11.90 -5.48
N THR A 69 -2.46 -12.76 -6.28
CA THR A 69 -3.53 -13.66 -5.79
C THR A 69 -3.00 -14.59 -4.71
N ARG A 70 -1.83 -15.19 -4.93
CA ARG A 70 -1.16 -16.07 -3.96
C ARG A 70 -0.81 -15.33 -2.67
N TYR A 71 -0.30 -14.11 -2.76
CA TYR A 71 0.02 -13.28 -1.59
C TYR A 71 -1.21 -12.91 -0.78
N ARG A 72 -2.25 -12.39 -1.44
CA ARG A 72 -3.53 -12.05 -0.79
C ARG A 72 -4.15 -13.28 -0.11
N ALA A 73 -4.13 -14.43 -0.77
CA ALA A 73 -4.65 -15.68 -0.22
C ALA A 73 -3.86 -16.12 1.03
N ALA A 74 -2.53 -16.08 0.98
CA ALA A 74 -1.67 -16.43 2.11
C ALA A 74 -1.90 -15.49 3.32
N LEU A 75 -1.97 -14.18 3.09
CA LEU A 75 -2.27 -13.19 4.13
C LEU A 75 -3.65 -13.41 4.74
N ALA A 76 -4.68 -13.63 3.91
CA ALA A 76 -6.03 -13.89 4.37
C ALA A 76 -6.14 -15.20 5.17
N GLU A 77 -5.44 -16.25 4.75
CA GLU A 77 -5.40 -17.54 5.44
C GLU A 77 -4.76 -17.41 6.81
N VAL A 78 -3.57 -16.80 6.89
CA VAL A 78 -2.90 -16.54 8.18
C VAL A 78 -3.78 -15.65 9.07
N GLY A 79 -4.43 -14.64 8.48
CA GLY A 79 -5.31 -13.71 9.18
C GLY A 79 -6.47 -14.39 9.90
N LYS A 80 -7.03 -15.48 9.35
CA LYS A 80 -8.11 -16.26 9.99
C LYS A 80 -7.72 -16.74 11.40
N ASN A 81 -6.49 -17.21 11.56
CA ASN A 81 -6.00 -17.77 12.83
C ASN A 81 -5.64 -16.70 13.87
N HIS A 82 -5.54 -15.43 13.45
CA HIS A 82 -5.12 -14.32 14.30
C HIS A 82 -6.19 -13.24 14.48
N GLY A 83 -7.40 -13.44 13.94
CA GLY A 83 -8.46 -12.42 13.96
C GLY A 83 -8.08 -11.14 13.19
N VAL A 84 -7.23 -11.28 12.17
CA VAL A 84 -6.75 -10.19 11.32
C VAL A 84 -7.36 -10.33 9.92
N GLY A 85 -7.86 -9.23 9.38
CA GLY A 85 -8.17 -9.09 7.96
C GLY A 85 -7.19 -8.14 7.29
N ILE A 86 -7.14 -8.19 5.97
CA ILE A 86 -6.45 -7.19 5.14
C ILE A 86 -7.49 -6.43 4.31
N LEU A 87 -7.24 -5.14 4.08
CA LEU A 87 -8.05 -4.28 3.23
C LEU A 87 -7.15 -3.56 2.22
N ALA A 88 -7.37 -3.78 0.93
CA ALA A 88 -6.74 -3.04 -0.16
C ALA A 88 -7.65 -1.87 -0.54
N ALA A 89 -7.25 -0.66 -0.19
CA ALA A 89 -7.98 0.57 -0.51
C ALA A 89 -7.01 1.76 -0.46
N GLY A 90 -7.31 2.83 -1.21
CA GLY A 90 -6.52 4.06 -1.16
C GLY A 90 -6.57 4.75 0.21
N THR A 91 -7.70 4.64 0.91
CA THR A 91 -7.89 5.12 2.29
C THR A 91 -8.69 4.10 3.07
N HIS A 92 -8.37 3.92 4.35
CA HIS A 92 -9.20 3.08 5.20
C HIS A 92 -10.49 3.84 5.57
N PRO A 93 -11.71 3.32 5.27
CA PRO A 93 -12.95 4.09 5.40
C PRO A 93 -13.22 4.66 6.79
N LEU A 94 -12.82 3.92 7.84
CA LEU A 94 -13.08 4.27 9.24
C LEU A 94 -11.82 4.72 10.02
N ALA A 95 -10.64 4.79 9.39
CA ALA A 95 -9.43 5.10 10.14
C ALA A 95 -9.38 6.58 10.52
N GLN A 96 -9.01 6.84 11.77
CA GLN A 96 -8.71 8.18 12.25
C GLN A 96 -7.19 8.36 12.25
N PRO A 97 -6.64 9.34 11.51
CA PRO A 97 -5.19 9.60 11.44
C PRO A 97 -4.54 9.74 12.82
N GLN A 98 -5.23 10.38 13.77
CA GLN A 98 -4.75 10.63 15.13
C GLN A 98 -4.57 9.34 15.95
N GLN A 99 -5.24 8.26 15.55
CA GLN A 99 -5.19 6.96 16.22
C GLN A 99 -4.16 6.01 15.58
N GLN A 100 -3.50 6.41 14.48
CA GLN A 100 -2.54 5.56 13.78
C GLN A 100 -1.17 5.66 14.45
N ARG A 101 -0.55 4.51 14.73
CA ARG A 101 0.80 4.46 15.29
C ARG A 101 1.83 4.29 14.18
N MET A 102 2.88 5.10 14.24
CA MET A 102 4.00 4.99 13.32
C MET A 102 4.97 3.91 13.79
N THR A 103 5.60 3.24 12.83
CA THR A 103 6.69 2.30 13.05
C THR A 103 7.95 3.09 13.39
N ARG A 104 8.63 2.73 14.48
CA ARG A 104 9.86 3.38 14.92
C ARG A 104 11.06 2.92 14.07
N LYS A 105 11.20 3.44 12.84
CA LYS A 105 12.43 3.29 12.03
C LYS A 105 13.12 4.65 11.89
N ARG A 106 14.46 4.68 12.02
CA ARG A 106 15.28 5.90 11.92
C ARG A 106 15.07 6.68 10.62
N ARG A 107 14.73 6.00 9.52
CA ARG A 107 14.43 6.61 8.22
C ARG A 107 13.18 7.51 8.23
N TYR A 108 12.19 7.19 9.06
CA TYR A 108 10.91 7.92 9.08
C TYR A 108 10.98 9.18 9.96
N SER A 109 11.89 9.23 10.92
CA SER A 109 12.12 10.40 11.78
C SER A 109 12.48 11.65 10.96
N LYS A 110 13.27 11.48 9.90
CA LYS A 110 13.65 12.58 9.00
C LYS A 110 12.45 13.08 8.19
N VAL A 111 11.66 12.17 7.61
CA VAL A 111 10.46 12.51 6.82
C VAL A 111 9.45 13.30 7.64
N ILE A 112 9.21 12.91 8.89
CA ILE A 112 8.30 13.62 9.80
C ILE A 112 8.82 15.02 10.11
N ASN A 113 10.13 15.14 10.37
CA ASN A 113 10.75 16.42 10.67
C ASN A 113 10.68 17.38 9.47
N ASP A 114 10.87 16.87 8.26
CA ASP A 114 10.89 17.68 7.04
C ASP A 114 9.46 18.05 6.57
N LEU A 115 8.47 17.16 6.74
CA LEU A 115 7.09 17.35 6.26
C LEU A 115 6.12 17.89 7.33
N GLY A 116 6.52 17.94 8.60
CA GLY A 116 5.71 18.42 9.71
C GLY A 116 4.34 17.74 9.77
N MET A 117 3.27 18.53 9.81
CA MET A 117 1.88 18.05 9.93
C MET A 117 1.44 17.14 8.76
N VAL A 118 2.01 17.31 7.56
CA VAL A 118 1.70 16.47 6.39
C VAL A 118 2.41 15.11 6.48
N GLY A 119 3.54 15.06 7.18
CA GLY A 119 4.26 13.82 7.50
C GLY A 119 3.64 13.03 8.64
N LEU A 120 2.59 13.55 9.29
CA LEU A 120 1.82 12.81 10.28
C LEU A 120 1.01 11.71 9.58
N GLY A 121 0.89 10.57 10.27
CA GLY A 121 0.43 9.29 9.73
C GLY A 121 -0.96 9.28 9.09
N ASN A 122 -1.05 9.74 7.85
CA ASN A 122 -2.24 9.62 7.03
C ASN A 122 -2.44 8.15 6.63
N PRO A 123 -3.59 7.53 6.95
CA PRO A 123 -3.88 6.15 6.58
C PRO A 123 -4.23 6.06 5.09
N ILE A 124 -3.20 6.18 4.26
CA ILE A 124 -3.26 6.09 2.80
C ILE A 124 -2.48 4.85 2.39
N SER A 125 -3.03 4.07 1.47
CA SER A 125 -2.34 2.92 0.87
C SER A 125 -2.22 3.05 -0.64
N GLY A 126 -1.15 2.48 -1.20
CA GLY A 126 -0.87 2.47 -2.62
C GLY A 126 -0.74 1.08 -3.23
N LEU A 127 -0.81 1.05 -4.56
CA LEU A 127 -0.24 0.00 -5.40
C LEU A 127 0.78 0.66 -6.32
N HIS A 128 2.02 0.18 -6.28
CA HIS A 128 3.12 0.74 -7.06
C HIS A 128 3.54 -0.25 -8.14
N VAL A 129 3.75 0.25 -9.35
CA VAL A 129 4.28 -0.55 -10.46
C VAL A 129 5.65 -0.01 -10.84
N HIS A 130 6.67 -0.84 -10.64
CA HIS A 130 8.06 -0.51 -10.91
C HIS A 130 8.46 -1.12 -12.24
N VAL A 131 8.71 -0.30 -13.25
CA VAL A 131 9.12 -0.78 -14.58
C VAL A 131 10.63 -0.63 -14.75
N GLU A 132 11.29 -1.70 -15.14
CA GLU A 132 12.72 -1.69 -15.44
C GLU A 132 12.97 -0.93 -16.75
N VAL A 133 13.65 0.20 -16.69
CA VAL A 133 14.08 0.97 -17.88
C VAL A 133 15.57 0.67 -18.12
N PRO A 134 15.93 -0.10 -19.18
CA PRO A 134 17.31 -0.52 -19.41
C PRO A 134 18.27 0.64 -19.69
N ASP A 135 17.78 1.66 -20.41
CA ASP A 135 18.53 2.88 -20.69
C ASP A 135 18.21 3.94 -19.63
N PRO A 136 19.18 4.31 -18.76
CA PRO A 136 18.97 5.33 -17.75
C PRO A 136 18.60 6.70 -18.32
N ASP A 137 19.08 7.04 -19.51
CA ASP A 137 18.87 8.35 -20.12
C ASP A 137 17.40 8.54 -20.56
N LEU A 138 16.70 7.44 -20.83
CA LEU A 138 15.28 7.46 -21.19
C LEU A 138 14.34 7.61 -19.99
N ARG A 139 14.81 7.43 -18.75
CA ARG A 139 13.93 7.42 -17.55
C ARG A 139 13.16 8.72 -17.38
N VAL A 140 13.86 9.86 -17.48
CA VAL A 140 13.26 11.18 -17.33
C VAL A 140 12.28 11.46 -18.47
N GLU A 141 12.64 11.06 -19.69
CA GLU A 141 11.80 11.24 -20.87
C GLU A 141 10.50 10.42 -20.77
N ILE A 142 10.58 9.17 -20.31
CA ILE A 142 9.42 8.32 -20.06
C ILE A 142 8.53 8.94 -18.98
N MET A 143 9.11 9.42 -17.86
CA MET A 143 8.34 10.08 -16.80
C MET A 143 7.58 11.31 -17.34
N HIS A 144 8.22 12.14 -18.16
CA HIS A 144 7.54 13.28 -18.80
C HIS A 144 6.39 12.84 -19.72
N ARG A 145 6.58 11.77 -20.50
CA ARG A 145 5.54 11.22 -21.38
C ARG A 145 4.36 10.62 -20.61
N LEU A 146 4.55 10.20 -19.36
CA LEU A 146 3.47 9.66 -18.52
C LEU A 146 2.58 10.75 -17.92
N VAL A 147 3.06 11.98 -17.75
CA VAL A 147 2.31 13.08 -17.10
C VAL A 147 0.90 13.27 -17.68
N PRO A 148 0.68 13.31 -19.00
CA PRO A 148 -0.66 13.47 -19.58
C PRO A 148 -1.62 12.32 -19.25
N PHE A 149 -1.11 11.13 -18.92
CA PHE A 149 -1.90 9.95 -18.60
C PHE A 149 -2.20 9.79 -17.10
N LEU A 150 -1.52 10.55 -16.22
CA LEU A 150 -1.74 10.46 -14.78
C LEU A 150 -3.21 10.67 -14.36
N PRO A 151 -3.98 11.62 -14.92
CA PRO A 151 -5.39 11.78 -14.56
C PRO A 151 -6.23 10.54 -14.88
N LEU A 152 -5.95 9.87 -16.01
CA LEU A 152 -6.65 8.64 -16.41
C LEU A 152 -6.28 7.48 -15.50
N LEU A 153 -5.00 7.29 -15.21
CA LEU A 153 -4.53 6.25 -14.30
C LEU A 153 -5.14 6.44 -12.91
N LEU A 154 -5.16 7.67 -12.41
CA LEU A 154 -5.79 8.01 -11.14
C LEU A 154 -7.30 7.70 -11.14
N ALA A 155 -8.01 8.10 -12.19
CA ALA A 155 -9.45 7.82 -12.32
C ALA A 155 -9.75 6.32 -12.27
N LEU A 156 -8.98 5.51 -13.00
CA LEU A 156 -9.12 4.04 -13.04
C LEU A 156 -8.73 3.37 -11.72
N SER A 157 -7.81 3.96 -10.94
CA SER A 157 -7.33 3.41 -9.68
C SER A 157 -8.06 3.93 -8.44
N THR A 158 -9.11 4.76 -8.60
CA THR A 158 -9.81 5.37 -7.46
C THR A 158 -10.47 4.32 -6.57
N SER A 159 -10.04 4.27 -5.30
CA SER A 159 -10.50 3.29 -4.30
C SER A 159 -10.64 3.89 -2.89
N SER A 160 -10.72 5.22 -2.82
CA SER A 160 -10.81 6.02 -1.59
C SER A 160 -12.00 6.97 -1.67
N PRO A 161 -13.25 6.52 -1.47
CA PRO A 161 -14.41 7.41 -1.44
C PRO A 161 -14.76 7.91 -0.02
N PHE A 162 -14.16 7.33 1.02
CA PHE A 162 -14.43 7.62 2.43
C PHE A 162 -13.18 8.08 3.18
N TRP A 163 -13.38 8.98 4.14
CA TRP A 163 -12.38 9.48 5.07
C TRP A 163 -12.99 9.67 6.45
N CYS A 164 -12.39 9.06 7.48
CA CYS A 164 -12.89 9.13 8.87
C CYS A 164 -14.37 8.79 9.05
N GLY A 165 -14.93 7.87 8.25
CA GLY A 165 -16.34 7.46 8.27
C GLY A 165 -17.28 8.30 7.41
N TYR A 166 -16.78 9.34 6.74
CA TYR A 166 -17.60 10.25 5.92
C TYR A 166 -17.24 10.14 4.44
N PRO A 167 -18.23 10.17 3.52
CA PRO A 167 -17.96 10.29 2.10
C PRO A 167 -17.41 11.70 1.81
N HIS A 168 -16.21 11.82 1.24
CA HIS A 168 -15.64 13.13 0.89
C HIS A 168 -16.07 13.62 -0.51
N ARG A 169 -16.89 12.84 -1.24
CA ARG A 169 -17.54 13.19 -2.52
C ARG A 169 -16.58 13.55 -3.67
N ILE A 170 -15.29 13.23 -3.55
CA ILE A 170 -14.26 13.42 -4.58
C ILE A 170 -13.60 12.06 -4.80
N ALA A 171 -13.61 11.53 -6.02
CA ALA A 171 -12.89 10.29 -6.30
C ALA A 171 -11.37 10.57 -6.36
N GLY A 172 -10.56 9.91 -5.54
CA GLY A 172 -9.10 9.81 -5.76
C GLY A 172 -8.16 10.79 -5.06
N LEU A 173 -8.58 11.54 -4.03
CA LEU A 173 -7.66 12.38 -3.24
C LEU A 173 -7.95 12.24 -1.73
N PRO A 174 -6.92 12.03 -0.88
CA PRO A 174 -7.01 12.31 0.54
C PRO A 174 -6.73 13.81 0.73
N GLN A 175 -7.77 14.64 0.80
CA GLN A 175 -7.58 16.04 1.17
C GLN A 175 -8.18 16.29 2.55
N CYS A 176 -7.29 16.52 3.52
CA CYS A 176 -7.60 17.20 4.77
C CYS A 176 -8.17 18.59 4.41
N ARG A 177 -9.48 18.79 4.60
CA ARG A 177 -9.99 20.15 4.82
C ARG A 177 -9.86 20.44 6.32
N GLN A 178 -9.15 21.53 6.60
CA GLN A 178 -9.12 22.18 7.92
C GLN A 178 -10.53 22.58 8.35
#